data_AF-A0A817GZQ9-F1
#
_entry.id   AF-A0A817GZQ9-F1
#
_cell.length_a   1.000
_cell.length_b   1.000
_cell.length_c   1.000
_cell.angle_alpha   90.00
_cell.angle_beta   90.00
_cell.angle_gamma   90.00
#
_symmetry.space_group_name_H-M   'P 1'
#
loop_
_entity.id
_entity.type
_entity.pdbx_description
1 polymer ?
#
loop_
_entity_poly.entity_id
_entity_poly.type
_entity_poly.pdbx_seq_one_letter_code
_entity_poly.pdbx_strand_id
1 'polypeptide(L)'
;MFENVIPILTARIPIIKAKHSQSGTEIDISLNNILPLENTRLLKTYSDIDPRVRELGVMVKYFAKLRDPKSIESPITQTCVGWNVYFYNDLTKLNKIWNNYGLNKLSSGDLWIEFLRYYTERFDYNKNIVTIRQFKPLLRTENGWFHPTIAIEDPLMFTHNLAAKLSVKNWTEILRVFIFARQRFYLQPESIDFNISKPNMKALQVGLTLVAQAI
;
A
#
# COMPACT_ATOMS: atom_id res chain seq x y z
N MET A 1 -2.55 -33.16 -6.46
CA MET A 1 -2.46 -33.07 -7.95
C MET A 1 -2.78 -31.63 -8.34
N PHE A 2 -2.44 -31.21 -9.56
CA PHE A 2 -2.77 -29.88 -10.08
C PHE A 2 -3.67 -30.03 -11.31
N GLU A 3 -4.66 -29.15 -11.42
CA GLU A 3 -5.64 -29.10 -12.50
C GLU A 3 -5.66 -27.71 -13.15
N ASN A 4 -6.26 -27.61 -14.34
CA ASN A 4 -6.44 -26.35 -15.07
C ASN A 4 -5.14 -25.54 -15.22
N VAL A 5 -4.06 -26.21 -15.63
CA VAL A 5 -2.74 -25.59 -15.86
C VAL A 5 -2.78 -24.75 -17.13
N ILE A 6 -2.74 -23.42 -17.00
CA ILE A 6 -2.90 -22.46 -18.09
C ILE A 6 -1.68 -21.52 -18.13
N PRO A 7 -0.85 -21.57 -19.18
CA PRO A 7 0.25 -20.62 -19.35
C PRO A 7 -0.25 -19.26 -19.87
N ILE A 8 0.15 -18.17 -19.22
CA ILE A 8 -0.11 -16.78 -19.62
C ILE A 8 1.23 -16.13 -19.95
N LEU A 9 1.66 -16.29 -21.20
CA LEU A 9 2.99 -15.88 -21.67
C LEU A 9 3.05 -14.46 -22.24
N THR A 10 1.91 -13.84 -22.52
CA THR A 10 1.79 -12.50 -23.11
C THR A 10 1.80 -11.36 -22.08
N ALA A 11 1.80 -11.68 -20.78
CA ALA A 11 1.91 -10.71 -19.71
C ALA A 11 3.35 -10.19 -19.56
N ARG A 12 3.51 -8.97 -18.99
CA ARG A 12 4.82 -8.36 -18.70
C ARG A 12 5.73 -9.27 -17.87
N ILE A 13 5.14 -10.10 -17.02
CA ILE A 13 5.79 -11.20 -16.31
C ILE A 13 5.01 -12.45 -16.70
N PRO A 14 5.58 -13.37 -17.49
CA PRO A 14 4.94 -14.64 -17.82
C PRO A 14 4.64 -15.46 -16.55
N ILE A 15 3.42 -16.02 -16.48
CA ILE A 15 3.00 -16.87 -15.37
C ILE A 15 2.34 -18.15 -15.88
N ILE A 16 2.38 -19.20 -15.07
CA ILE A 16 1.55 -20.40 -15.23
C ILE A 16 0.51 -20.35 -14.11
N LYS A 17 -0.77 -20.26 -14.48
CA LYS A 17 -1.87 -20.47 -13.53
C LYS A 17 -2.15 -21.96 -13.39
N ALA A 18 -2.46 -22.42 -12.19
CA ALA A 18 -2.92 -23.77 -11.91
C ALA A 18 -3.87 -23.77 -10.71
N LYS A 19 -4.63 -24.85 -10.52
CA LYS A 19 -5.47 -25.06 -9.33
C LYS A 19 -5.03 -26.29 -8.57
N HIS A 20 -4.91 -26.20 -7.25
CA HIS A 20 -4.61 -27.35 -6.42
C HIS A 20 -5.87 -28.19 -6.17
N SER A 21 -5.89 -29.43 -6.66
CA SER A 21 -7.09 -30.30 -6.66
C SER A 21 -7.75 -30.47 -5.29
N GLN A 22 -6.96 -30.56 -4.22
CA GLN A 22 -7.48 -30.90 -2.88
C GLN A 22 -7.99 -29.69 -2.09
N SER A 23 -7.32 -28.54 -2.19
CA SER A 23 -7.70 -27.32 -1.45
C SER A 23 -8.53 -26.34 -2.27
N GLY A 24 -8.63 -26.56 -3.60
CA GLY A 24 -9.30 -25.64 -4.51
C GLY A 24 -8.58 -24.30 -4.70
N THR A 25 -7.38 -24.12 -4.16
CA THR A 25 -6.61 -22.87 -4.20
C THR A 25 -6.05 -22.61 -5.60
N GLU A 26 -6.17 -21.38 -6.12
CA GLU A 26 -5.48 -20.98 -7.34
C GLU A 26 -4.01 -20.65 -7.04
N ILE A 27 -3.13 -20.94 -8.01
CA ILE A 27 -1.69 -20.82 -7.89
C ILE A 27 -1.16 -20.13 -9.14
N ASP A 28 -0.50 -18.99 -8.98
CA ASP A 28 0.24 -18.31 -10.05
C ASP A 28 1.74 -18.56 -9.86
N ILE A 29 2.35 -19.28 -10.78
CA ILE A 29 3.79 -19.59 -10.78
C ILE A 29 4.47 -18.64 -11.77
N SER A 30 5.36 -17.76 -11.27
CA SER A 30 6.24 -16.93 -12.10
C SER A 30 7.68 -17.41 -12.02
N LEU A 31 8.40 -17.38 -13.14
CA LEU A 31 9.82 -17.73 -13.19
C LEU A 31 10.67 -16.46 -13.10
N ASN A 32 11.70 -16.46 -12.24
CA ASN A 32 12.71 -15.40 -12.16
C ASN A 32 12.17 -13.97 -11.90
N ASN A 33 11.35 -13.80 -10.85
CA ASN A 33 10.75 -12.55 -10.37
C ASN A 33 11.03 -12.23 -8.86
N ILE A 34 12.07 -11.45 -8.50
CA ILE A 34 12.44 -11.13 -7.08
C ILE A 34 11.74 -9.90 -6.55
N LEU A 35 11.29 -8.98 -7.40
CA LEU A 35 10.69 -7.73 -6.94
C LEU A 35 9.49 -7.97 -6.00
N PRO A 36 8.58 -8.94 -6.26
CA PRO A 36 7.54 -9.30 -5.31
C PRO A 36 8.05 -9.87 -3.99
N LEU A 37 9.22 -10.53 -3.95
CA LEU A 37 9.82 -11.00 -2.70
C LEU A 37 10.34 -9.87 -1.85
N GLU A 38 11.13 -8.98 -2.44
CA GLU A 38 11.74 -7.92 -1.66
C GLU A 38 10.69 -6.87 -1.30
N ASN A 39 9.64 -6.69 -2.12
CA ASN A 39 8.40 -6.05 -1.69
C ASN A 39 7.75 -6.80 -0.51
N THR A 40 7.55 -8.13 -0.59
CA THR A 40 6.97 -8.91 0.53
C THR A 40 7.81 -8.81 1.80
N ARG A 41 9.13 -8.81 1.68
CA ARG A 41 10.08 -8.73 2.79
C ARG A 41 10.09 -7.32 3.40
N LEU A 42 10.06 -6.27 2.57
CA LEU A 42 9.89 -4.88 2.98
C LEU A 42 8.57 -4.68 3.74
N LEU A 43 7.45 -5.17 3.19
CA LEU A 43 6.13 -5.14 3.84
C LEU A 43 6.11 -5.93 5.15
N LYS A 44 6.78 -7.09 5.19
CA LYS A 44 6.92 -7.91 6.40
C LYS A 44 7.70 -7.17 7.47
N THR A 45 8.84 -6.55 7.12
CA THR A 45 9.63 -5.75 8.05
C THR A 45 8.84 -4.55 8.57
N TYR A 46 8.11 -3.81 7.72
CA TYR A 46 7.21 -2.76 8.22
C TYR A 46 6.11 -3.31 9.14
N SER A 47 5.55 -4.49 8.84
CA SER A 47 4.55 -5.17 9.68
C SER A 47 5.09 -5.72 11.02
N ASP A 48 6.42 -5.76 11.16
CA ASP A 48 7.13 -6.18 12.37
C ASP A 48 7.71 -5.00 13.16
N ILE A 49 7.77 -3.81 12.55
CA ILE A 49 8.13 -2.54 13.22
C ILE A 49 7.03 -2.10 14.19
N ASP A 50 5.77 -2.22 13.79
CA ASP A 50 4.63 -1.77 14.59
C ASP A 50 3.36 -2.59 14.22
N PRO A 51 2.63 -3.19 15.19
CA PRO A 51 1.48 -4.04 14.90
C PRO A 51 0.35 -3.30 14.16
N ARG A 52 0.22 -1.98 14.37
CA ARG A 52 -0.82 -1.16 13.74
C ARG A 52 -0.69 -1.15 12.21
N VAL A 53 0.50 -1.37 11.67
CA VAL A 53 0.76 -1.49 10.23
C VAL A 53 -0.01 -2.67 9.63
N ARG A 54 0.00 -3.81 10.32
CA ARG A 54 -0.73 -5.02 9.90
C ARG A 54 -2.23 -4.80 9.97
N GLU A 55 -2.70 -4.19 11.06
CA GLU A 55 -4.11 -3.87 11.26
C GLU A 55 -4.64 -2.92 10.18
N LEU A 56 -3.93 -1.83 9.90
CA LEU A 56 -4.28 -0.88 8.84
C LEU A 56 -4.25 -1.54 7.45
N GLY A 57 -3.25 -2.37 7.16
CA GLY A 57 -3.19 -3.13 5.89
C GLY A 57 -4.39 -4.08 5.71
N VAL A 58 -4.84 -4.74 6.79
CA VAL A 58 -6.06 -5.56 6.76
C VAL A 58 -7.31 -4.70 6.57
N MET A 59 -7.44 -3.56 7.27
CA MET A 59 -8.58 -2.64 7.12
C MET A 59 -8.69 -2.11 5.69
N VAL A 60 -7.57 -1.74 5.05
CA VAL A 60 -7.51 -1.36 3.64
C VAL A 60 -7.99 -2.47 2.73
N LYS A 61 -7.41 -3.67 2.86
CA LYS A 61 -7.73 -4.80 1.99
C LYS A 61 -9.20 -5.21 2.12
N TYR A 62 -9.75 -5.13 3.33
CA TYR A 62 -11.17 -5.36 3.58
C TYR A 62 -12.05 -4.25 2.98
N PHE A 63 -11.67 -2.98 3.17
CA PHE A 63 -12.39 -1.83 2.63
C PHE A 63 -12.44 -1.82 1.10
N ALA A 64 -11.35 -2.18 0.42
CA ALA A 64 -11.29 -2.35 -1.02
C ALA A 64 -12.23 -3.49 -1.49
N LYS A 65 -12.16 -4.66 -0.85
CA LYS A 65 -13.01 -5.82 -1.17
C LYS A 65 -14.50 -5.57 -0.97
N LEU A 66 -14.90 -4.80 0.05
CA LEU A 66 -16.31 -4.42 0.26
C LEU A 66 -16.90 -3.57 -0.88
N ARG A 67 -16.08 -3.06 -1.81
CA ARG A 67 -16.48 -2.19 -2.92
C ARG A 67 -16.19 -2.78 -4.31
N ASP A 68 -15.60 -3.97 -4.38
CA ASP A 68 -15.44 -4.75 -5.61
C ASP A 68 -16.20 -6.09 -5.50
N PRO A 69 -17.32 -6.28 -6.23
CA PRO A 69 -18.08 -7.52 -6.22
C PRO A 69 -17.35 -8.76 -6.75
N LYS A 70 -16.10 -8.65 -7.24
CA LYS A 70 -15.43 -9.72 -8.00
C LYS A 70 -14.03 -10.16 -7.52
N SER A 71 -13.45 -9.64 -6.44
CA SER A 71 -12.07 -9.99 -6.02
C SER A 71 -11.93 -10.76 -4.69
N ILE A 72 -12.02 -12.08 -4.78
CA ILE A 72 -11.46 -13.00 -3.77
C ILE A 72 -10.31 -13.77 -4.41
N GLU A 73 -9.06 -13.50 -3.99
CA GLU A 73 -8.13 -14.54 -3.50
C GLU A 73 -6.92 -13.91 -2.75
N SER A 74 -5.86 -14.70 -2.51
CA SER A 74 -4.88 -14.54 -1.42
C SER A 74 -3.39 -14.58 -1.89
N PRO A 75 -2.35 -14.49 -1.01
CA PRO A 75 -1.02 -13.96 -1.38
C PRO A 75 -0.04 -14.97 -1.99
N ILE A 76 0.97 -14.48 -2.74
CA ILE A 76 1.97 -15.28 -3.48
C ILE A 76 3.39 -14.69 -3.34
N THR A 77 4.44 -15.54 -3.39
CA THR A 77 5.87 -15.25 -3.14
C THR A 77 6.84 -15.89 -4.20
N GLN A 78 8.16 -15.54 -4.19
CA GLN A 78 9.33 -16.12 -4.95
C GLN A 78 9.48 -15.79 -6.49
N THR A 79 10.66 -15.61 -7.16
CA THR A 79 12.12 -15.25 -6.91
C THR A 79 12.81 -14.85 -8.25
N CYS A 80 13.78 -13.89 -8.39
CA CYS A 80 14.68 -13.62 -9.60
C CYS A 80 15.14 -12.13 -9.91
N VAL A 81 16.46 -11.85 -10.01
CA VAL A 81 17.24 -10.61 -9.68
C VAL A 81 17.19 -9.41 -10.67
N GLY A 82 17.45 -8.17 -10.19
CA GLY A 82 17.92 -7.07 -11.07
C GLY A 82 18.08 -5.65 -10.48
N TRP A 83 17.53 -5.35 -9.29
CA TRP A 83 17.34 -3.97 -8.80
C TRP A 83 18.00 -3.71 -7.44
N ASN A 84 18.14 -2.44 -7.05
CA ASN A 84 18.53 -2.10 -5.68
C ASN A 84 17.36 -2.36 -4.74
N VAL A 85 17.43 -3.51 -4.07
CA VAL A 85 16.39 -4.01 -3.15
C VAL A 85 16.69 -3.75 -1.68
N TYR A 86 17.68 -2.90 -1.37
CA TYR A 86 18.07 -2.63 0.01
C TYR A 86 16.97 -1.87 0.77
N PHE A 87 16.62 -2.39 1.94
CA PHE A 87 15.89 -1.67 2.99
C PHE A 87 16.43 -2.07 4.37
N TYR A 88 16.16 -1.24 5.36
CA TYR A 88 16.67 -1.47 6.71
C TYR A 88 15.85 -2.55 7.45
N ASN A 89 16.48 -3.68 7.76
CA ASN A 89 15.83 -4.87 8.33
C ASN A 89 16.27 -5.24 9.76
N ASP A 90 17.31 -4.61 10.31
CA ASP A 90 17.78 -4.87 11.68
C ASP A 90 16.95 -4.10 12.72
N LEU A 91 15.78 -4.64 13.04
CA LEU A 91 14.84 -4.04 13.99
C LEU A 91 15.44 -3.81 15.39
N THR A 92 16.47 -4.57 15.78
CA THR A 92 17.10 -4.48 17.12
C THR A 92 17.82 -3.16 17.38
N LYS A 93 18.22 -2.47 16.30
CA LYS A 93 18.92 -1.18 16.34
C LYS A 93 18.04 -0.01 15.89
N LEU A 94 16.79 -0.25 15.50
CA LEU A 94 15.90 0.75 14.90
C LEU A 94 15.66 1.95 15.82
N ASN A 95 15.53 1.73 17.12
CA ASN A 95 15.38 2.77 18.14
C ASN A 95 16.60 3.69 18.28
N LYS A 96 17.80 3.27 17.83
CA LYS A 96 19.04 4.06 17.86
C LYS A 96 19.21 4.93 16.62
N ILE A 97 18.63 4.53 15.48
CA ILE A 97 18.77 5.24 14.21
C ILE A 97 17.55 6.09 13.84
N TRP A 98 16.37 5.79 14.40
CA TRP A 98 15.14 6.51 14.14
C TRP A 98 14.69 7.28 15.37
N ASN A 99 15.11 8.55 15.45
CA ASN A 99 14.82 9.46 16.58
C ASN A 99 13.32 9.63 16.91
N ASN A 100 12.42 9.25 16.00
CA ASN A 100 10.96 9.32 16.20
C ASN A 100 10.31 7.95 16.42
N TYR A 101 11.09 6.88 16.59
CA TYR A 101 10.59 5.53 16.82
C TYR A 101 9.68 5.48 18.06
N GLY A 102 8.51 4.87 17.93
CA GLY A 102 7.52 4.76 19.01
C GLY A 102 6.87 6.07 19.49
N LEU A 103 7.17 7.23 18.89
CA LEU A 103 6.57 8.51 19.30
C LEU A 103 5.10 8.65 18.91
N ASN A 104 4.65 8.00 17.83
CA ASN A 104 3.24 8.02 17.44
C ASN A 104 2.43 7.12 18.39
N LYS A 105 1.49 7.70 19.14
CA LYS A 105 0.60 7.01 20.09
C LYS A 105 -0.87 6.88 19.65
N LEU A 106 -1.19 7.24 18.40
CA LEU A 106 -2.56 7.11 17.86
C LEU A 106 -3.00 5.65 17.78
N SER A 107 -4.28 5.36 18.03
CA SER A 107 -4.82 4.02 17.81
C SER A 107 -4.89 3.69 16.31
N SER A 108 -5.06 2.41 15.96
CA SER A 108 -5.29 2.02 14.56
C SER A 108 -6.57 2.64 13.98
N GLY A 109 -7.58 2.92 14.81
CA GLY A 109 -8.78 3.65 14.40
C GLY A 109 -8.49 5.12 14.05
N ASP A 110 -7.72 5.80 14.89
CA ASP A 110 -7.29 7.18 14.63
C ASP A 110 -6.41 7.26 13.38
N LEU A 111 -5.47 6.32 13.22
CA LEU A 111 -4.61 6.22 12.04
C LEU A 111 -5.41 5.92 10.76
N TRP A 112 -6.50 5.15 10.86
CA TRP A 112 -7.42 4.90 9.75
C TRP A 112 -8.21 6.17 9.36
N ILE A 113 -8.69 6.94 10.33
CA ILE A 113 -9.35 8.24 10.08
C ILE A 113 -8.35 9.23 9.47
N GLU A 114 -7.11 9.30 9.98
CA GLU A 114 -6.04 10.11 9.39
C GLU A 114 -5.65 9.64 7.98
N PHE A 115 -5.70 8.34 7.69
CA PHE A 115 -5.48 7.79 6.36
C PHE A 115 -6.50 8.29 5.35
N LEU A 116 -7.77 8.14 5.68
CA LEU A 116 -8.86 8.67 4.85
C LEU A 116 -8.71 10.19 4.70
N ARG A 117 -8.50 10.93 5.81
CA ARG A 117 -8.34 12.39 5.81
C ARG A 117 -7.20 12.86 4.90
N TYR A 118 -6.04 12.21 4.95
CA TYR A 118 -4.91 12.62 4.13
C TYR A 118 -5.21 12.49 2.64
N TYR A 119 -5.74 11.35 2.21
CA TYR A 119 -6.03 11.12 0.80
C TYR A 119 -7.28 11.85 0.29
N THR A 120 -8.16 12.36 1.16
CA THR A 120 -9.30 13.20 0.74
C THR A 120 -9.05 14.71 0.85
N GLU A 121 -8.20 15.17 1.77
CA GLU A 121 -8.07 16.60 2.10
C GLU A 121 -6.65 17.18 1.96
N ARG A 122 -5.59 16.34 1.96
CA ARG A 122 -4.19 16.83 2.09
C ARG A 122 -3.27 16.45 0.92
N PHE A 123 -3.47 15.28 0.32
CA PHE A 123 -2.60 14.81 -0.77
C PHE A 123 -2.93 15.52 -2.08
N ASP A 124 -2.04 16.41 -2.53
CA ASP A 124 -2.17 17.07 -3.83
C ASP A 124 -1.79 16.09 -4.95
N TYR A 125 -2.83 15.43 -5.48
CA TYR A 125 -2.74 14.48 -6.60
C TYR A 125 -2.14 15.07 -7.88
N ASN A 126 -2.23 16.38 -8.10
CA ASN A 126 -1.74 17.02 -9.32
C ASN A 126 -0.23 17.29 -9.26
N LYS A 127 0.35 17.37 -8.05
CA LYS A 127 1.78 17.66 -7.85
C LYS A 127 2.60 16.45 -7.43
N ASN A 128 2.04 15.56 -6.60
CA ASN A 128 2.81 14.54 -5.90
C ASN A 128 2.61 13.13 -6.47
N ILE A 129 3.62 12.29 -6.25
CA ILE A 129 3.62 10.83 -6.43
C ILE A 129 3.67 10.19 -5.04
N VAL A 130 2.88 9.13 -4.81
CA VAL A 130 2.96 8.33 -3.58
C VAL A 130 4.25 7.51 -3.62
N THR A 131 5.13 7.69 -2.63
CA THR A 131 6.38 6.91 -2.48
C THR A 131 6.68 6.65 -1.00
N ILE A 132 7.16 5.43 -0.70
CA ILE A 132 7.67 5.05 0.63
C ILE A 132 9.19 5.23 0.77
N ARG A 133 9.91 5.43 -0.34
CA ARG A 133 11.38 5.37 -0.41
C ARG A 133 12.06 6.56 0.24
N GLN A 134 11.35 7.68 0.38
CA GLN A 134 11.89 8.94 0.89
C GLN A 134 10.85 9.71 1.69
N PHE A 135 11.33 10.49 2.67
CA PHE A 135 10.47 11.38 3.47
C PHE A 135 10.09 12.67 2.74
N LYS A 136 10.89 13.13 1.77
CA LYS A 136 10.57 14.30 0.93
C LYS A 136 9.46 13.89 -0.06
N PRO A 137 8.39 14.70 -0.23
CA PRO A 137 7.43 14.49 -1.31
C PRO A 137 8.15 14.38 -2.67
N LEU A 138 7.79 13.36 -3.46
CA LEU A 138 8.26 13.15 -4.82
C LEU A 138 7.30 13.86 -5.78
N LEU A 139 7.82 14.76 -6.62
CA LEU A 139 7.01 15.56 -7.53
C LEU A 139 6.82 14.86 -8.88
N ARG A 140 5.66 15.04 -9.51
CA ARG A 140 5.39 14.55 -10.87
C ARG A 140 6.31 15.17 -11.91
N THR A 141 6.75 16.41 -11.69
CA THR A 141 7.75 17.09 -12.51
C THR A 141 9.13 16.44 -12.43
N GLU A 142 9.46 15.75 -11.33
CA GLU A 142 10.75 15.05 -11.15
C GLU A 142 10.77 13.70 -11.90
N ASN A 143 9.61 13.07 -12.17
CA ASN A 143 9.50 11.73 -12.79
C ASN A 143 8.71 11.70 -14.12
N GLY A 144 8.21 12.84 -14.61
CA GLY A 144 7.43 12.95 -15.86
C GLY A 144 6.00 12.37 -15.83
N TRP A 145 5.48 12.01 -14.66
CA TRP A 145 4.19 11.30 -14.53
C TRP A 145 2.99 12.27 -14.46
N PHE A 146 2.65 12.89 -15.60
CA PHE A 146 1.61 13.94 -15.68
C PHE A 146 0.16 13.42 -15.87
N HIS A 147 -0.11 12.13 -15.62
CA HIS A 147 -1.45 11.56 -15.78
C HIS A 147 -2.46 12.10 -14.74
N PRO A 148 -3.74 12.32 -15.10
CA PRO A 148 -4.76 12.91 -14.22
C PRO A 148 -5.28 11.98 -13.10
N THR A 149 -4.82 10.73 -13.04
CA THR A 149 -5.12 9.77 -11.98
C THR A 149 -4.00 9.74 -10.93
N ILE A 150 -4.24 9.14 -9.76
CA ILE A 150 -3.20 8.91 -8.75
C ILE A 150 -1.95 8.24 -9.37
N ALA A 151 -0.77 8.59 -8.87
CA ALA A 151 0.49 7.97 -9.27
C ALA A 151 1.20 7.41 -8.02
N ILE A 152 1.66 6.16 -8.11
CA ILE A 152 2.23 5.40 -7.00
C ILE A 152 3.53 4.75 -7.49
N GLU A 153 4.67 5.15 -6.94
CA GLU A 153 5.99 4.60 -7.25
C GLU A 153 6.12 3.18 -6.69
N ASP A 154 6.51 2.20 -7.52
CA ASP A 154 7.01 0.92 -7.01
C ASP A 154 8.34 1.15 -6.26
N PRO A 155 8.47 0.71 -5.00
CA PRO A 155 9.59 1.07 -4.13
C PRO A 155 10.91 0.37 -4.47
N LEU A 156 10.92 -0.53 -5.44
CA LEU A 156 12.12 -1.24 -5.93
C LEU A 156 12.31 -1.10 -7.44
N MET A 157 11.30 -0.63 -8.17
CA MET A 157 11.32 -0.34 -9.61
C MET A 157 10.77 1.07 -9.87
N PHE A 158 11.58 2.10 -9.62
CA PHE A 158 11.14 3.52 -9.58
C PHE A 158 10.52 4.06 -10.89
N THR A 159 10.78 3.40 -12.03
CA THR A 159 10.16 3.72 -13.32
C THR A 159 8.76 3.15 -13.48
N HIS A 160 8.28 2.35 -12.53
CA HIS A 160 6.96 1.73 -12.56
C HIS A 160 5.96 2.48 -11.69
N ASN A 161 4.95 3.08 -12.32
CA ASN A 161 3.75 3.56 -11.65
C ASN A 161 2.75 2.40 -11.51
N LEU A 162 2.45 1.97 -10.28
CA LEU A 162 1.50 0.89 -10.01
C LEU A 162 0.07 1.23 -10.46
N ALA A 163 -0.28 2.52 -10.46
CA ALA A 163 -1.57 3.04 -10.90
C ALA A 163 -1.64 3.36 -12.42
N ALA A 164 -0.61 3.04 -13.21
CA ALA A 164 -0.53 3.42 -14.63
C ALA A 164 -1.70 2.91 -15.51
N LYS A 165 -2.36 1.82 -15.12
CA LYS A 165 -3.51 1.25 -15.84
C LYS A 165 -4.87 1.80 -15.37
N LEU A 166 -4.89 2.69 -14.39
CA LEU A 166 -6.13 3.20 -13.81
C LEU A 166 -6.77 4.25 -14.72
N SER A 167 -8.02 4.00 -15.13
CA SER A 167 -8.81 4.98 -15.90
C SER A 167 -9.28 6.14 -15.01
N VAL A 168 -9.50 7.32 -15.59
CA VAL A 168 -10.04 8.49 -14.87
C VAL A 168 -11.38 8.17 -14.21
N LYS A 169 -12.23 7.37 -14.88
CA LYS A 169 -13.51 6.89 -14.32
C LYS A 169 -13.28 6.07 -13.05
N ASN A 170 -12.46 5.02 -13.12
CA ASN A 170 -12.20 4.14 -11.99
C ASN A 170 -11.54 4.91 -10.83
N TRP A 171 -10.60 5.81 -11.14
CA TRP A 171 -10.00 6.69 -10.14
C TRP A 171 -11.03 7.58 -9.43
N THR A 172 -11.97 8.15 -10.19
CA THR A 172 -13.04 9.00 -9.64
C THR A 172 -13.94 8.21 -8.68
N GLU A 173 -14.30 6.96 -9.01
CA GLU A 173 -15.09 6.13 -8.10
C GLU A 173 -14.31 5.73 -6.84
N ILE A 174 -13.02 5.38 -6.96
CA ILE A 174 -12.15 5.10 -5.79
C ILE A 174 -12.09 6.33 -4.86
N LEU A 175 -11.85 7.52 -5.41
CA LEU A 175 -11.78 8.74 -4.61
C LEU A 175 -13.12 9.10 -3.95
N ARG A 176 -14.25 8.90 -4.64
CA ARG A 176 -15.60 9.03 -4.03
C ARG A 176 -15.80 8.06 -2.87
N VAL A 177 -15.39 6.80 -3.03
CA VAL A 177 -15.45 5.78 -1.96
C VAL A 177 -14.66 6.21 -0.73
N PHE A 178 -13.46 6.79 -0.91
CA PHE A 178 -12.65 7.35 0.17
C PHE A 178 -13.35 8.55 0.84
N ILE A 179 -13.95 9.46 0.08
CA ILE A 179 -14.71 10.63 0.60
C ILE A 179 -15.92 10.17 1.44
N PHE A 180 -16.71 9.20 0.94
CA PHE A 180 -17.85 8.67 1.69
C PHE A 180 -17.42 7.95 2.97
N ALA A 181 -16.32 7.20 2.94
CA ALA A 181 -15.76 6.58 4.14
C ALA A 181 -15.27 7.64 5.15
N ARG A 182 -14.55 8.65 4.68
CA ARG A 182 -14.07 9.78 5.49
C ARG A 182 -15.20 10.50 6.23
N GLN A 183 -16.36 10.65 5.60
CA GLN A 183 -17.58 11.17 6.22
C GLN A 183 -18.17 10.17 7.21
N ARG A 184 -18.35 8.90 6.79
CA ARG A 184 -19.05 7.87 7.58
C ARG A 184 -18.33 7.45 8.87
N PHE A 185 -16.99 7.45 8.87
CA PHE A 185 -16.16 7.15 10.05
C PHE A 185 -15.96 8.35 10.98
N TYR A 186 -16.30 9.57 10.55
CA TYR A 186 -16.18 10.79 11.36
C TYR A 186 -17.46 11.18 12.10
N LEU A 187 -18.62 10.65 11.67
CA LEU A 187 -19.94 11.02 12.16
C LEU A 187 -20.49 10.08 13.26
N GLN A 188 -19.63 9.34 13.98
CA GLN A 188 -20.01 8.45 15.09
C GLN A 188 -18.88 8.32 16.12
N PRO A 189 -19.16 8.51 17.43
CA PRO A 189 -20.06 9.50 18.00
C PRO A 189 -19.38 10.36 19.10
N GLU A 190 -19.90 11.58 19.26
CA GLU A 190 -19.89 12.47 20.44
C GLU A 190 -18.73 12.47 21.47
N SER A 191 -18.20 13.68 21.71
CA SER A 191 -17.26 14.10 22.77
C SER A 191 -15.78 13.68 22.68
N ILE A 192 -14.97 14.49 21.97
CA ILE A 192 -13.54 14.65 22.28
C ILE A 192 -13.20 16.16 22.30
N ASP A 193 -12.51 16.57 23.36
CA ASP A 193 -12.15 17.95 23.69
C ASP A 193 -11.09 18.54 22.72
N PHE A 194 -11.20 19.83 22.41
CA PHE A 194 -10.42 20.53 21.38
C PHE A 194 -9.03 21.01 21.87
N ASN A 195 -8.33 20.19 22.66
CA ASN A 195 -6.98 20.49 23.16
C ASN A 195 -6.00 19.32 22.98
N ILE A 196 -5.72 18.95 21.73
CA ILE A 196 -4.54 18.16 21.37
C ILE A 196 -3.65 18.99 20.43
N SER A 197 -2.43 19.26 20.88
CA SER A 197 -1.43 20.02 20.14
C SER A 197 -1.09 19.37 18.79
N LYS A 198 -0.80 20.20 17.78
CA LYS A 198 -0.61 19.81 16.37
C LYS A 198 0.24 18.52 16.22
N PRO A 199 -0.30 17.41 15.67
CA PRO A 199 0.46 16.18 15.53
C PRO A 199 1.65 16.33 14.56
N ASN A 200 2.77 15.69 14.91
CA ASN A 200 4.02 15.77 14.16
C ASN A 200 3.87 15.15 12.76
N MET A 201 3.89 16.00 11.71
CA MET A 201 3.62 15.58 10.32
C MET A 201 4.57 14.49 9.79
N LYS A 202 5.78 14.35 10.36
CA LYS A 202 6.74 13.30 9.95
C LYS A 202 6.28 11.89 10.33
N ALA A 203 5.44 11.74 11.37
CA ALA A 203 4.91 10.44 11.78
C ALA A 203 3.70 10.00 10.94
N LEU A 204 2.90 10.96 10.49
CA LEU A 204 1.79 10.73 9.55
C LEU A 204 2.32 10.20 8.21
N GLN A 205 3.35 10.84 7.63
CA GLN A 205 3.93 10.44 6.34
C GLN A 205 4.40 8.96 6.30
N VAL A 206 4.86 8.40 7.43
CA VAL A 206 5.24 6.98 7.50
C VAL A 206 4.02 6.08 7.65
N GLY A 207 3.09 6.40 8.55
CA GLY A 207 1.87 5.60 8.75
C GLY A 207 0.99 5.56 7.50
N LEU A 208 0.88 6.65 6.75
CA LEU A 208 0.02 6.78 5.58
C LEU A 208 0.44 5.91 4.39
N THR A 209 1.74 5.87 4.12
CA THR A 209 2.24 5.23 2.92
C THR A 209 2.38 3.71 3.09
N LEU A 210 2.37 3.21 4.33
CA LEU A 210 2.25 1.78 4.63
C LEU A 210 0.86 1.20 4.35
N VAL A 211 -0.14 2.08 4.29
CA VAL A 211 -1.56 1.71 4.16
C VAL A 211 -1.97 1.73 2.68
N ALA A 212 -1.30 2.55 1.87
CA ALA A 212 -1.37 2.47 0.40
C ALA A 212 -0.74 1.21 -0.20
N GLN A 213 -0.04 0.38 0.58
CA GLN A 213 0.62 -0.85 0.12
C GLN A 213 -0.27 -2.12 0.14
N ALA A 214 -1.50 -2.01 0.65
CA ALA A 214 -2.40 -3.15 0.85
C ALA A 214 -3.59 -3.19 -0.14
N ILE A 215 -3.55 -2.35 -1.20
CA ILE A 215 -4.46 -2.37 -2.36
C ILE A 215 -3.69 -2.86 -3.58
#